data_AF-C3YXG5-F1
#
_entry.id   AF-C3YXG5-F1
#
_cell.length_a   1.000
_cell.length_b   1.000
_cell.length_c   1.000
_cell.angle_alpha   90.00
_cell.angle_beta   90.00
_cell.angle_gamma   90.00
#
_symmetry.space_group_name_H-M   'P 1'
#
loop_
_entity.id
_entity.type
_entity.pdbx_description
1 polymer ?
#
loop_
_entity_poly.entity_id
_entity_poly.type
_entity_poly.pdbx_seq_one_letter_code
_entity_poly.pdbx_strand_id
1 'polypeptide(L)' 'VTLKKGNTGLGFNIVGGEDGEGIFISFILAGGVADLSGELRRGDQILSVNGEDLSTATHARS' A
#
# COMPACT_ATOMS: atom_id res chain seq x y z
N VAL A 1 1.47 -8.00 8.19
CA VAL A 1 2.81 -7.90 7.59
C VAL A 1 3.60 -6.75 8.20
N THR A 2 4.89 -6.97 8.50
CA THR A 2 5.80 -5.93 8.95
C THR A 2 7.01 -5.91 8.04
N LEU A 3 7.21 -4.82 7.29
CA LEU A 3 8.32 -4.68 6.33
C LEU A 3 9.31 -3.63 6.83
N LYS A 4 10.61 -3.89 6.60
CA LYS A 4 11.68 -2.90 6.81
C LYS A 4 12.04 -2.27 5.47
N LYS A 5 12.13 -0.94 5.42
CA LYS A 5 12.50 -0.20 4.21
C LYS A 5 13.88 -0.64 3.71
N GLY A 6 13.97 -1.07 2.46
CA GLY A 6 15.22 -1.34 1.76
C GLY A 6 15.71 -0.12 0.96
N ASN A 7 16.77 -0.30 0.18
CA ASN A 7 17.37 0.78 -0.61
C ASN A 7 16.42 1.38 -1.65
N THR A 8 15.43 0.61 -2.12
CA THR A 8 14.40 1.03 -3.08
C THR A 8 13.04 1.32 -2.42
N GLY A 9 12.99 1.42 -1.09
CA GLY A 9 11.74 1.60 -0.35
C GLY A 9 11.13 0.27 0.11
N LEU A 10 9.79 0.21 0.13
CA LEU A 10 9.05 -1.00 0.51
C LEU A 10 8.77 -1.93 -0.68
N GLY A 11 8.98 -1.46 -1.91
CA GLY A 11 8.87 -2.29 -3.11
C GLY A 11 7.43 -2.54 -3.60
N PHE A 12 6.49 -1.63 -3.32
CA PHE A 12 5.14 -1.67 -3.89
C PHE A 12 4.63 -0.27 -4.21
N ASN A 13 3.67 -0.18 -5.13
CA ASN A 13 2.92 1.04 -5.43
C ASN A 13 1.47 0.90 -4.96
N ILE A 14 0.82 2.03 -4.70
CA ILE A 14 -0.58 2.11 -4.30
C ILE A 14 -1.41 2.85 -5.37
N VAL A 15 -2.71 2.62 -5.38
CA VAL A 15 -3.72 3.33 -6.18
C VAL A 15 -5.00 3.50 -5.36
N GLY A 16 -5.89 4.40 -5.76
CA GLY A 16 -7.15 4.68 -5.08
C GLY A 16 -7.08 5.92 -4.18
N GLY A 17 -8.12 6.13 -3.38
CA GLY A 17 -8.32 7.34 -2.58
C GLY A 17 -9.08 8.46 -3.30
N GLU A 18 -9.11 8.49 -4.64
CA GLU A 18 -10.03 9.37 -5.39
C GLU A 18 -11.47 8.84 -5.29
N ASP A 19 -12.44 9.76 -5.19
CA ASP A 19 -13.88 9.48 -5.18
C ASP A 19 -14.40 8.49 -4.11
N GLY A 20 -13.64 8.29 -3.03
CA GLY A 20 -14.02 7.40 -1.92
C GLY A 20 -13.79 5.92 -2.21
N GLU A 21 -13.01 5.61 -3.25
CA GLU A 21 -12.50 4.26 -3.46
C GLU A 21 -11.35 4.01 -2.49
N GLY A 22 -11.33 2.83 -1.85
CA GLY A 22 -10.26 2.43 -0.93
C GLY A 22 -8.87 2.49 -1.56
N ILE A 23 -7.83 2.37 -0.73
CA ILE A 23 -6.43 2.38 -1.20
C ILE A 23 -5.94 0.95 -1.37
N PHE A 24 -5.38 0.62 -2.54
CA PHE A 24 -4.98 -0.73 -2.91
C PHE A 24 -3.55 -0.80 -3.43
N ILE A 25 -2.89 -1.94 -3.24
CA ILE A 25 -1.60 -2.22 -3.87
C ILE A 25 -1.80 -2.46 -5.38
N SER A 26 -1.21 -1.61 -6.21
CA SER A 26 -1.33 -1.69 -7.68
C SER A 26 -0.20 -2.48 -8.33
N PHE A 27 0.97 -2.51 -7.71
CA PHE A 27 2.17 -3.16 -8.23
C PHE A 27 3.10 -3.62 -7.11
N ILE A 28 3.78 -4.76 -7.32
CA ILE A 28 4.87 -5.25 -6.47
C ILE A 28 6.13 -5.33 -7.32
N LEU A 29 7.20 -4.71 -6.83
CA LEU A 29 8.51 -4.71 -7.47
C LEU A 29 9.17 -6.08 -7.28
N ALA A 30 9.41 -6.80 -8.37
CA ALA A 30 10.13 -8.07 -8.36
C ALA A 30 11.52 -7.91 -7.72
N GLY A 31 11.86 -8.80 -6.79
CA GLY A 31 13.07 -8.74 -5.97
C GLY A 31 13.10 -7.61 -4.93
N GLY A 32 12.01 -6.84 -4.79
CA GLY A 32 11.83 -5.83 -3.76
C GLY A 32 11.41 -6.42 -2.41
N VAL A 33 11.38 -5.58 -1.37
CA VAL A 33 11.06 -6.03 0.01
C VAL A 33 9.68 -6.69 0.10
N ALA A 34 8.66 -6.12 -0.54
CA ALA A 34 7.31 -6.69 -0.58
C ALA A 34 7.20 -8.02 -1.35
N ASP A 35 7.98 -8.19 -2.42
CA ASP A 35 8.04 -9.45 -3.18
C ASP A 35 8.71 -10.54 -2.36
N LEU A 36 9.87 -10.21 -1.77
CA LEU A 36 10.65 -11.14 -0.96
C LEU A 36 9.96 -11.55 0.34
N SER A 37 9.04 -10.75 0.87
CA SER A 37 8.23 -11.18 2.01
C SER A 37 7.18 -12.23 1.63
N GLY A 38 6.68 -12.20 0.39
CA GLY A 38 5.59 -13.07 -0.09
C GLY A 38 4.23 -12.86 0.60
N GLU A 39 4.15 -11.91 1.54
CA GLU A 39 2.96 -11.62 2.34
C GLU A 39 2.02 -10.62 1.66
N LEU A 40 2.54 -9.76 0.78
CA LEU A 40 1.76 -8.75 0.07
C LEU A 40 1.44 -9.20 -1.36
N ARG A 41 0.27 -8.81 -1.84
CA ARG A 41 -0.18 -9.08 -3.21
C ARG A 41 -0.82 -7.84 -3.83
N ARG A 42 -0.75 -7.77 -5.16
CA ARG A 42 -1.54 -6.81 -5.93
C ARG A 42 -3.03 -7.03 -5.61
N GLY A 43 -3.75 -5.94 -5.32
CA GLY A 43 -5.15 -5.95 -4.92
C GLY A 43 -5.39 -5.96 -3.41
N ASP A 44 -4.36 -6.14 -2.59
CA ASP A 44 -4.51 -5.99 -1.14
C ASP A 44 -4.88 -4.54 -0.80
N GLN A 45 -5.85 -4.37 0.11
CA GLN A 45 -6.30 -3.06 0.58
C GLN A 45 -5.45 -2.58 1.77
N ILE A 46 -5.09 -1.31 1.75
CA ILE A 46 -4.49 -0.62 2.88
C ILE A 46 -5.62 -0.05 3.73
N LEU A 47 -5.80 -0.64 4.92
CA LEU A 47 -6.85 -0.23 5.85
C LEU A 47 -6.40 0.89 6.80
N SER A 48 -5.10 1.05 7.05
CA SER A 48 -4.61 2.13 7.90
C SER A 48 -3.16 2.49 7.62
N VAL A 49 -2.80 3.75 7.89
CA VAL A 49 -1.42 4.24 7.90
C VAL A 49 -1.23 5.09 9.14
N ASN A 50 -0.15 4.85 9.91
CA ASN A 50 0.14 5.59 11.14
C ASN A 50 -1.01 5.61 12.17
N GLY A 51 -1.90 4.62 12.14
CA GLY A 51 -3.08 4.57 13.02
C GLY A 51 -4.30 5.34 12.50
N GLU A 52 -4.21 6.02 11.37
CA GLU A 52 -5.36 6.61 10.69
C GLU A 52 -6.04 5.54 9.82
N ASP A 53 -7.36 5.40 9.97
CA ASP A 53 -8.18 4.47 9.18
C ASP A 53 -8.37 5.01 7.76
N LEU A 54 -8.02 4.19 6.78
CA LEU A 54 -8.11 4.46 5.35
C LEU A 54 -9.12 3.57 4.63
N SER A 55 -9.87 2.74 5.37
CA SER A 55 -10.90 1.86 4.79
C SER A 55 -11.99 2.61 4.01
N THR A 56 -12.21 3.88 4.37
CA THR A 56 -13.18 4.78 3.74
C THR A 56 -12.56 6.14 3.37
N ALA A 57 -11.23 6.24 3.37
CA ALA A 57 -10.56 7.51 3.13
C ALA A 57 -10.87 8.03 1.73
N THR A 58 -11.58 9.16 1.70
CA THR A 58 -11.67 10.03 0.54
C THR A 58 -10.42 10.91 0.52
N HIS A 59 -9.87 11.18 -0.66
CA HIS A 59 -8.72 12.07 -0.83
C HIS A 59 -9.01 13.36 -0.05
N ALA A 60 -8.30 13.60 1.05
CA ALA A 60 -8.41 14.86 1.77
C ALA A 60 -7.90 15.94 0.80
N ARG A 61 -8.85 16.64 0.18
CA ARG A 61 -8.59 17.70 -0.78
C ARG A 61 -7.75 18.76 -0.07
N SER A 62 -6.46 18.80 -0.41
CA SER A 62 -5.52 19.85 -0.01
C SER A 62 -5.96 21.19 -0.59
#